data_AF-A0A376B6E5-F1
#
_entry.id   AF-A0A376B6E5-F1
#
_cell.length_a   1.000
_cell.length_b   1.000
_cell.length_c   1.000
_cell.angle_alpha   90.00
_cell.angle_beta   90.00
_cell.angle_gamma   90.00
#
_symmetry.space_group_name_H-M   'P 1'
#
loop_
_entity.id
_entity.type
_entity.pdbx_description
1 polymer ?
#
loop_
_entity_poly.entity_id
_entity_poly.type
_entity_poly.pdbx_seq_one_letter_code
_entity_poly.pdbx_strand_id
1 'polypeptide(L)'
;MKEVSSDNSSSNNEDKEFNKEVVMEKESTSSENDAVKTITEQLPYCEFRKGRPDIEQVVADDLNETGSGSVAVVTCGHSNMCDDIRYKVSEEIYNRSNPIELIEELQG
;
A
#
# COMPACT_ATOMS: atom_id res chain seq x y z
N MET A 1 -46.16 -23.71 -26.73
CA MET A 1 -47.09 -22.59 -26.53
C MET A 1 -46.31 -21.28 -26.66
N LYS A 2 -46.79 -20.36 -27.50
CA LYS A 2 -46.44 -18.91 -27.55
C LYS A 2 -47.32 -18.15 -26.53
N GLU A 3 -47.23 -16.81 -26.60
CA GLU A 3 -47.92 -15.70 -25.85
C GLU A 3 -46.97 -15.12 -24.76
N VAL A 4 -46.19 -14.04 -24.93
CA VAL A 4 -46.43 -12.61 -25.28
C VAL A 4 -47.28 -11.84 -24.26
N SER A 5 -46.72 -10.71 -23.78
CA SER A 5 -47.32 -9.38 -23.43
C SER A 5 -46.65 -8.84 -22.15
N SER A 6 -45.78 -7.83 -22.17
CA SER A 6 -45.94 -6.40 -22.53
C SER A 6 -46.65 -5.57 -21.47
N ASP A 7 -46.04 -4.40 -21.21
CA ASP A 7 -46.53 -3.17 -20.56
C ASP A 7 -46.56 -3.20 -19.01
N ASN A 8 -46.23 -2.14 -18.26
CA ASN A 8 -46.24 -0.72 -18.59
C ASN A 8 -45.38 0.07 -17.59
N SER A 9 -44.86 1.21 -18.03
CA SER A 9 -44.18 2.23 -17.24
C SER A 9 -45.03 2.79 -16.10
N SER A 10 -44.39 3.22 -15.01
CA SER A 10 -44.91 4.32 -14.19
C SER A 10 -43.74 5.08 -13.56
N SER A 11 -43.41 6.19 -14.20
CA SER A 11 -42.74 7.34 -13.60
C SER A 11 -43.62 7.90 -12.49
N ASN A 12 -43.04 8.23 -11.34
CA ASN A 12 -43.57 9.27 -10.46
C ASN A 12 -42.39 10.04 -9.86
N ASN A 13 -42.24 11.27 -10.35
CA ASN A 13 -41.45 12.32 -9.73
C ASN A 13 -42.15 12.72 -8.44
N GLU A 14 -41.41 12.73 -7.34
CA GLU A 14 -41.74 13.56 -6.19
C GLU A 14 -40.49 14.35 -5.80
N ASP A 15 -40.57 15.66 -6.05
CA ASP A 15 -39.61 16.66 -5.63
C ASP A 15 -39.50 16.70 -4.10
N LYS A 16 -38.27 16.56 -3.58
CA LYS A 16 -37.90 17.09 -2.26
C LYS A 16 -36.54 17.76 -2.32
N GLU A 17 -36.60 19.07 -2.49
CA GLU A 17 -35.54 20.04 -2.22
C GLU A 17 -35.33 20.18 -0.70
N PHE A 18 -34.14 20.70 -0.30
CA PHE A 18 -33.52 20.84 1.05
C PHE A 18 -32.67 19.63 1.51
N ASN A 19 -31.37 19.72 1.80
CA ASN A 19 -30.46 20.84 2.03
C ASN A 19 -29.07 20.52 1.48
N LYS A 20 -28.40 21.53 0.91
CA LYS A 20 -26.98 21.52 0.55
C LYS A 20 -26.15 21.48 1.83
N GLU A 21 -25.76 20.28 2.25
CA GLU A 21 -24.74 20.12 3.28
C GLU A 21 -23.40 20.52 2.66
N VAL A 22 -22.89 21.66 3.12
CA VAL A 22 -21.55 22.17 2.80
C VAL A 22 -20.56 21.21 3.45
N VAL A 23 -20.17 20.15 2.73
CA VAL A 23 -18.96 19.42 3.07
C VAL A 23 -17.81 20.31 2.60
N MET A 24 -17.26 21.06 3.55
CA MET A 24 -16.04 21.81 3.40
C MET A 24 -14.99 20.90 2.74
N GLU A 25 -14.66 21.20 1.48
CA GLU A 25 -13.35 20.85 0.96
C GLU A 25 -12.35 21.45 1.96
N LYS A 26 -11.68 20.58 2.70
CA LYS A 26 -10.62 20.98 3.60
C LYS A 26 -9.46 21.43 2.69
N GLU A 27 -9.48 22.67 2.26
CA GLU A 27 -8.32 23.36 1.70
C GLU A 27 -7.25 23.38 2.81
N SER A 28 -6.41 22.36 2.80
CA SER A 28 -5.14 22.28 3.53
C SER A 28 -4.05 22.10 2.49
N THR A 29 -3.99 22.99 1.49
CA THR A 29 -3.22 22.75 0.26
C THR A 29 -1.89 23.50 0.15
N SER A 30 -1.53 24.37 1.11
CA SER A 30 -0.26 25.11 1.02
C SER A 30 0.88 24.54 1.86
N SER A 31 0.63 24.07 3.09
CA SER A 31 1.73 23.71 4.02
C SER A 31 2.24 22.27 3.90
N GLU A 32 1.39 21.31 3.54
CA GLU A 32 1.79 19.89 3.45
C GLU A 32 2.62 19.60 2.18
N ASN A 33 2.30 20.27 1.07
CA ASN A 33 3.05 20.14 -0.18
C ASN A 33 4.49 20.66 -0.04
N ASP A 34 4.70 21.71 0.74
CA ASP A 34 6.02 22.30 0.95
C ASP A 34 6.95 21.37 1.76
N ALA A 35 6.41 20.63 2.73
CA ALA A 35 7.20 19.70 3.54
C ALA A 35 7.69 18.49 2.72
N VAL A 36 6.79 17.87 1.93
CA VAL A 36 7.15 16.74 1.06
C VAL A 36 8.17 17.16 0.00
N LYS A 37 7.98 18.36 -0.59
CA LYS A 37 8.93 18.92 -1.57
C LYS A 37 10.31 19.11 -0.96
N THR A 38 10.38 19.69 0.24
CA THR A 38 11.65 19.91 0.96
C THR A 38 12.37 18.59 1.24
N ILE A 39 11.67 17.57 1.74
CA ILE A 39 12.26 16.25 2.03
C ILE A 39 12.78 15.58 0.75
N THR A 40 12.01 15.66 -0.33
CA THR A 40 12.40 15.07 -1.63
C THR A 40 13.64 15.76 -2.21
N GLU A 41 13.74 17.09 -2.10
CA GLU A 41 14.92 17.85 -2.53
C GLU A 41 16.18 17.53 -1.70
N GLN A 42 15.99 17.21 -0.41
CA GLN A 42 17.09 16.87 0.50
C GLN A 42 17.59 15.42 0.34
N LEU A 43 16.79 14.54 -0.26
CA LEU A 43 17.10 13.12 -0.42
C LEU A 43 17.12 12.71 -1.90
N PRO A 44 18.08 13.23 -2.69
CA PRO A 44 18.10 13.07 -4.16
C PRO A 44 18.33 11.63 -4.63
N TYR A 45 18.81 10.75 -3.74
CA TYR A 45 19.05 9.33 -4.01
C TYR A 45 17.96 8.42 -3.44
N CYS A 46 16.91 8.98 -2.84
CA CYS A 46 15.77 8.23 -2.32
C CYS A 46 14.59 8.35 -3.27
N GLU A 47 13.91 7.22 -3.49
CA GLU A 47 12.65 7.19 -4.25
C GLU A 47 11.47 7.22 -3.28
N PHE A 48 10.55 8.18 -3.47
CA PHE A 48 9.33 8.27 -2.65
C PHE A 48 8.15 7.65 -3.39
N ARG A 49 7.67 6.51 -2.89
CA ARG A 49 6.52 5.78 -3.42
C ARG A 49 5.28 6.06 -2.57
N LYS A 50 4.11 6.23 -3.20
CA LYS A 50 2.83 6.45 -2.51
C LYS A 50 2.07 5.13 -2.40
N GLY A 51 1.37 4.93 -1.27
CA GLY A 51 0.56 3.74 -1.01
C GLY A 51 1.28 2.67 -0.19
N ARG A 52 0.67 1.49 -0.08
CA ARG A 52 1.27 0.33 0.60
C ARG A 52 2.24 -0.37 -0.36
N PRO A 53 3.50 -0.62 0.05
CA PRO A 53 4.43 -1.36 -0.79
C PRO A 53 4.03 -2.82 -0.90
N ASP A 54 4.36 -3.44 -2.03
CA ASP A 54 4.44 -4.89 -2.15
C ASP A 54 5.71 -5.34 -1.41
N ILE A 55 5.54 -5.77 -0.17
CA ILE A 55 6.66 -6.04 0.72
C ILE A 55 7.45 -7.29 0.31
N GLU A 56 6.79 -8.27 -0.31
CA GLU A 56 7.47 -9.47 -0.82
C GLU A 56 8.41 -9.10 -1.97
N GLN A 57 7.94 -8.25 -2.89
CA GLN A 57 8.77 -7.77 -3.99
C GLN A 57 9.95 -6.92 -3.47
N VAL A 58 9.72 -6.04 -2.50
CA VAL A 58 10.78 -5.23 -1.88
C VAL A 58 11.87 -6.13 -1.27
N VAL A 59 11.48 -7.13 -0.49
CA VAL A 59 12.45 -8.06 0.11
C VAL A 59 13.22 -8.83 -0.96
N ALA A 60 12.57 -9.26 -2.04
CA ALA A 60 13.23 -9.96 -3.14
C ALA A 60 14.29 -9.07 -3.84
N ASP A 61 13.92 -7.83 -4.14
CA ASP A 61 14.79 -6.88 -4.84
C ASP A 61 16.02 -6.53 -3.98
N ASP A 62 15.82 -6.23 -2.69
CA ASP A 62 16.91 -5.89 -1.76
C ASP A 62 17.90 -7.06 -1.57
N LEU A 63 17.37 -8.29 -1.47
CA LEU A 63 18.22 -9.49 -1.38
C LEU A 63 19.03 -9.71 -2.66
N ASN A 64 18.45 -9.42 -3.83
CA ASN A 64 19.12 -9.54 -5.13
C ASN A 64 20.23 -8.49 -5.32
N GLU A 65 20.05 -7.29 -4.80
CA GLU A 65 21.07 -6.23 -4.86
C GLU A 65 22.33 -6.59 -4.04
N THR A 66 22.18 -7.34 -2.95
CA THR A 66 23.30 -7.64 -2.04
C THR A 66 24.37 -8.57 -2.64
N GLY A 67 24.06 -9.31 -3.72
CA GLY A 67 25.00 -10.22 -4.36
C GLY A 67 25.45 -11.37 -3.45
N SER A 68 26.77 -11.52 -3.23
CA SER A 68 27.35 -12.65 -2.48
C SER A 68 27.59 -12.39 -0.97
N GLY A 69 27.03 -11.33 -0.39
CA GLY A 69 27.13 -11.03 1.05
C GLY A 69 26.15 -11.82 1.93
N SER A 70 26.39 -11.85 3.24
CA SER A 70 25.37 -12.23 4.23
C SER A 70 24.39 -11.07 4.44
N VAL A 71 23.10 -11.37 4.58
CA VAL A 71 22.05 -10.36 4.76
C VAL A 71 21.37 -10.53 6.11
N ALA A 72 21.17 -9.43 6.83
CA ALA A 72 20.27 -9.37 7.97
C ALA A 72 19.00 -8.62 7.57
N VAL A 73 17.85 -9.27 7.70
CA VAL A 73 16.52 -8.67 7.52
C VAL A 73 15.97 -8.37 8.89
N VAL A 74 15.79 -7.09 9.20
CA VAL A 74 15.24 -6.63 10.49
C VAL A 74 13.83 -6.13 10.26
N THR A 75 12.86 -6.65 11.01
CA THR A 75 11.46 -6.22 10.90
C THR A 75 10.95 -5.66 12.22
N CYS A 76 10.20 -4.56 12.12
CA CYS A 76 9.44 -3.96 13.21
C CYS A 76 8.22 -3.29 12.59
N GLY A 77 7.03 -3.78 12.91
CA GLY A 77 5.81 -3.23 12.32
C GLY A 77 4.58 -4.08 12.61
N HIS A 78 3.54 -3.84 11.80
CA HIS A 78 2.29 -4.56 11.92
C HIS A 78 2.49 -6.05 11.65
N SER A 79 1.85 -6.92 12.44
CA SER A 79 2.00 -8.39 12.37
C SER A 79 1.87 -8.93 10.94
N ASN A 80 0.86 -8.49 10.20
CA ASN A 80 0.64 -8.91 8.81
C ASN A 80 1.83 -8.58 7.89
N MET A 81 2.47 -7.42 8.04
CA MET A 81 3.66 -7.09 7.24
C MET A 81 4.84 -7.97 7.64
N CYS A 82 5.01 -8.24 8.93
CA CYS A 82 6.03 -9.17 9.41
C CYS A 82 5.75 -10.61 8.92
N ASP A 83 4.50 -11.03 8.81
CA ASP A 83 4.10 -12.32 8.23
C ASP A 83 4.50 -12.41 6.75
N ASP A 84 4.19 -11.38 5.96
CA ASP A 84 4.56 -11.31 4.54
C ASP A 84 6.10 -11.38 4.37
N ILE A 85 6.86 -10.65 5.22
CA ILE A 85 8.33 -10.70 5.21
C ILE A 85 8.85 -12.07 5.64
N ARG A 86 8.30 -12.66 6.72
CA ARG A 86 8.65 -14.02 7.18
C ARG A 86 8.47 -15.04 6.07
N TYR A 87 7.32 -14.99 5.39
CA TYR A 87 7.01 -15.86 4.27
C TYR A 87 8.07 -15.72 3.18
N LYS A 88 8.32 -14.50 2.71
CA LYS A 88 9.27 -14.26 1.62
C LYS A 88 10.71 -14.63 1.98
N VAL A 89 11.17 -14.26 3.18
CA VAL A 89 12.51 -14.65 3.66
C VAL A 89 12.65 -16.16 3.75
N SER A 90 11.60 -16.86 4.20
CA SER A 90 11.63 -18.33 4.28
C SER A 90 11.81 -18.97 2.89
N GLU A 91 11.17 -18.44 1.84
CA GLU A 91 11.39 -18.91 0.47
C GLU A 91 12.82 -18.64 -0.01
N GLU A 92 13.36 -17.45 0.26
CA GLU A 92 14.69 -17.04 -0.20
C GLU A 92 15.82 -17.81 0.47
N ILE A 93 15.67 -18.22 1.74
CA ILE A 93 16.65 -19.07 2.44
C ILE A 93 16.88 -20.40 1.69
N TYR A 94 15.84 -20.97 1.07
CA TYR A 94 15.99 -22.21 0.30
C TYR A 94 16.55 -21.99 -1.10
N ASN A 95 16.40 -20.79 -1.65
CA ASN A 95 16.76 -20.48 -3.04
C ASN A 95 18.14 -19.85 -3.20
N ARG A 96 18.80 -19.47 -2.10
CA ARG A 96 20.08 -18.74 -2.11
C ARG A 96 21.17 -19.51 -1.37
N SER A 97 22.41 -19.32 -1.82
CA SER A 97 23.61 -19.81 -1.11
C SER A 97 24.03 -18.91 0.06
N ASN A 98 23.47 -17.71 0.12
CA ASN A 98 23.88 -16.63 1.00
C ASN A 98 23.17 -16.73 2.35
N PRO A 99 23.88 -16.59 3.48
CA PRO A 99 23.22 -16.57 4.79
C PRO A 99 22.25 -15.40 4.88
N ILE A 100 21.00 -15.69 5.25
CA ILE A 100 19.99 -14.70 5.59
C ILE A 100 19.60 -14.92 7.05
N GLU A 101 19.71 -13.86 7.85
CA GLU A 101 19.23 -13.82 9.23
C GLU A 101 17.98 -12.95 9.31
N LEU A 102 16.89 -13.47 9.88
CA LEU A 102 15.68 -12.70 10.16
C LEU A 102 15.66 -12.34 11.64
N ILE A 103 15.61 -11.04 11.92
CA ILE A 103 15.53 -10.48 13.27
C ILE A 103 14.20 -9.74 13.38
N GLU A 104 13.38 -10.14 14.33
CA GLU A 104 12.12 -9.46 14.62
C GLU A 104 12.27 -8.71 15.93
N GLU A 105 12.16 -7.38 15.89
CA GLU A 105 12.12 -6.59 17.10
C GLU A 105 10.73 -6.72 17.73
N LEU A 106 10.68 -7.44 18.86
CA LEU A 106 9.46 -7.78 19.58
C LEU A 106 8.67 -6.50 19.91
N GLN A 107 7.44 -6.40 19.41
CA GLN A 107 6.45 -5.45 19.91
C GLN A 107 6.17 -5.85 21.36
N GLY A 108 6.75 -5.10 22.31
CA GLY A 108 6.46 -5.23 23.74
C GLY A 108 5.07 -4.71 24.09
#